data_AF-A0A398BCT4-F1
#
_entry.id   AF-A0A398BCT4-F1
#
_cell.length_a   1.000
_cell.length_b   1.000
_cell.length_c   1.000
_cell.angle_alpha   90.00
_cell.angle_beta   90.00
_cell.angle_gamma   90.00
#
_symmetry.space_group_name_H-M   'P 1'
#
loop_
_entity.id
_entity.type
_entity.pdbx_description
1 polymer ?
#
loop_
_entity_poly.entity_id
_entity_poly.type
_entity_poly.pdbx_seq_one_letter_code
_entity_poly.pdbx_strand_id
1 'polypeptide(L)'
;MRQDPFNKDHHLCTKLDEYHVDIPDFPMKASRWERFVNFLTSPAKDPLESLISTADGVMLLKVAPIIGTVAWAFIQAFLFL
;
A
#
# COMPACT_ATOMS: atom_id res chain seq x y z
N MET A 1 -1.36 18.52 16.71
CA MET A 1 -0.76 18.17 18.01
C MET A 1 -0.33 19.47 18.66
N ARG A 2 -0.99 19.91 19.74
CA ARG A 2 -0.79 21.28 20.29
C ARG A 2 -0.38 21.35 21.76
N GLN A 3 -0.18 20.21 22.41
CA GLN A 3 0.33 20.15 23.77
C GLN A 3 1.39 19.07 23.84
N ASP A 4 2.58 19.46 24.28
CA ASP A 4 3.64 18.54 24.68
C ASP A 4 3.18 17.79 25.94
N PRO A 5 2.97 16.47 25.87
CA PRO A 5 2.48 15.69 26.99
C PRO A 5 3.47 15.67 28.18
N PHE A 6 4.72 16.06 27.98
CA PHE A 6 5.78 15.96 28.99
C PHE A 6 6.08 17.28 29.72
N ASN A 7 5.41 18.39 29.37
CA ASN A 7 5.66 19.72 29.96
C ASN A 7 5.54 19.75 31.50
N LYS A 8 4.76 18.85 32.10
CA LYS A 8 4.54 18.79 33.55
C LYS A 8 5.65 18.07 34.32
N ASP A 9 6.45 17.24 33.66
CA ASP A 9 7.41 16.34 34.32
C ASP A 9 8.86 16.75 34.02
N HIS A 10 9.38 17.66 34.84
CA HIS A 10 10.73 18.24 34.67
C HIS A 10 11.84 17.19 34.59
N HIS A 11 11.77 16.15 35.44
CA HIS A 11 12.75 15.05 35.43
C HIS A 11 12.77 14.28 34.10
N LEU A 12 11.59 14.10 33.47
CA LEU A 12 11.49 13.41 32.18
C LEU A 12 12.12 14.27 31.08
N CYS A 13 11.82 15.57 31.04
CA CYS A 13 12.40 16.50 30.08
C CYS A 13 13.94 16.51 30.18
N THR A 14 14.51 16.57 31.38
CA THR A 14 15.97 16.54 31.56
C THR A 14 16.60 15.26 31.01
N LYS A 15 15.93 14.11 31.17
CA LYS A 15 16.43 12.83 30.65
C LYS A 15 16.24 12.66 29.14
N LEU A 16 15.22 13.27 28.57
CA LEU A 16 14.99 13.30 27.13
C LEU A 16 16.02 14.21 26.43
N ASP A 17 16.30 15.38 27.01
CA ASP A 17 17.28 16.35 26.48
C ASP A 17 18.74 15.85 26.59
N GLU A 18 19.01 14.89 27.49
CA GLU A 18 20.32 14.25 27.65
C GLU A 18 20.73 13.46 26.39
N TYR A 19 19.76 12.96 25.61
CA TYR A 19 20.02 12.23 24.38
C TYR A 19 19.69 13.10 23.16
N HIS A 20 20.73 13.65 22.52
CA HIS A 20 20.56 14.27 21.21
C HIS A 20 20.28 13.20 20.17
N VAL A 21 19.03 13.11 19.72
CA VAL A 21 18.64 12.25 18.61
C VAL A 21 18.59 13.12 17.37
N ASP A 22 19.46 12.84 16.41
CA ASP A 22 19.34 13.41 15.07
C ASP A 22 18.07 12.84 14.43
N ILE A 23 17.01 13.64 14.40
CA ILE A 23 15.76 13.28 13.73
C ILE A 23 15.94 13.63 12.25
N PRO A 24 15.94 12.64 11.34
CA PRO A 24 15.95 12.92 9.91
C PRO A 24 14.71 13.73 9.53
N ASP A 25 14.85 14.64 8.57
CA ASP A 25 13.71 15.40 8.06
C ASP A 25 12.84 14.48 7.18
N PHE A 26 11.80 13.90 7.77
CA PHE A 26 10.88 13.02 7.06
C PHE A 26 9.76 13.86 6.43
N PRO A 27 9.49 13.72 5.12
CA PRO A 27 8.36 14.39 4.50
C PRO A 27 7.06 13.92 5.17
N MET A 28 6.40 14.84 5.87
CA MET A 28 5.22 14.56 6.72
C MET A 28 4.02 14.02 5.93
N LYS A 29 4.02 14.17 4.60
CA LYS A 29 3.08 13.54 3.68
C LYS A 29 3.82 12.88 2.53
N ALA A 30 3.82 11.56 2.53
CA ALA A 30 4.15 10.78 1.34
C ALA A 30 3.19 11.14 0.20
N SER A 31 3.75 11.38 -0.99
CA SER A 31 2.97 11.64 -2.20
C SER A 31 2.08 10.44 -2.54
N ARG A 32 1.01 10.64 -3.33
CA ARG A 32 0.14 9.53 -3.76
C ARG A 32 0.94 8.44 -4.50
N TRP A 33 1.96 8.85 -5.24
CA TRP A 33 2.87 7.95 -5.95
C TRP A 33 3.79 7.19 -5.01
N GLU A 34 4.43 7.87 -4.05
CA GLU A 34 5.25 7.21 -3.02
C GLU A 34 4.44 6.19 -2.21
N ARG A 35 3.19 6.50 -1.86
CA ARG A 35 2.31 5.55 -1.18
C ARG A 35 2.02 4.32 -2.02
N PHE A 36 1.83 4.49 -3.33
CA PHE A 36 1.63 3.39 -4.26
C PHE A 36 2.88 2.53 -4.40
N VAL A 37 4.05 3.15 -4.60
CA VAL A 37 5.32 2.43 -4.65
C VAL A 37 5.58 1.69 -3.35
N ASN A 38 5.40 2.35 -2.20
CA ASN A 38 5.59 1.74 -0.89
C ASN A 38 4.60 0.61 -0.62
N PHE A 39 3.38 0.69 -1.17
CA PHE A 39 2.44 -0.44 -1.14
C PHE A 39 2.95 -1.64 -1.93
N LEU A 40 3.50 -1.41 -3.13
CA LEU A 40 4.07 -2.48 -3.97
C LEU A 40 5.35 -3.08 -3.41
N THR A 41 6.21 -2.28 -2.78
CA THR A 41 7.48 -2.71 -2.20
C THR A 41 7.36 -3.12 -0.73
N SER A 42 6.20 -2.90 -0.11
CA SER A 42 5.96 -3.34 1.25
C SER A 42 6.14 -4.86 1.31
N PRO A 43 6.85 -5.40 2.31
CA PRO A 43 6.88 -6.84 2.57
C PRO A 43 5.53 -7.34 3.13
N ALA A 44 4.43 -6.87 2.54
CA ALA A 44 3.07 -7.27 2.83
C ALA A 44 2.78 -8.60 2.12
N LYS A 45 1.81 -9.33 2.67
CA LYS A 45 1.31 -10.58 2.10
C LYS A 45 0.84 -10.31 0.67
N ASP A 46 1.35 -11.09 -0.30
CA ASP A 46 0.98 -10.96 -1.71
C ASP A 46 -0.55 -11.07 -1.85
N PRO A 47 -1.24 -10.05 -2.38
CA PRO A 47 -2.70 -10.09 -2.54
C PRO A 47 -3.15 -11.18 -3.52
N LEU A 48 -2.25 -11.64 -4.41
CA LEU A 48 -2.51 -12.71 -5.37
C LEU A 48 -2.17 -14.10 -4.82
N GLU A 49 -1.57 -14.20 -3.62
CA GLU A 49 -1.23 -15.46 -2.95
C GLU A 49 -2.44 -16.40 -2.87
N SER A 50 -3.64 -15.85 -2.60
CA SER A 50 -4.88 -16.63 -2.54
C SER A 50 -5.31 -17.21 -3.89
N LEU A 51 -4.98 -16.53 -4.99
CA LEU A 51 -5.29 -16.96 -6.35
C LEU A 51 -4.31 -18.02 -6.84
N ILE A 52 -3.04 -17.99 -6.40
CA ILE A 52 -2.04 -18.98 -6.83
C ILE A 52 -1.97 -20.21 -5.92
N SER A 53 -2.43 -20.11 -4.68
CA SER A 53 -2.37 -21.19 -3.68
C SER A 53 -3.43 -22.28 -3.84
N THR A 54 -4.50 -22.02 -4.61
CA THR A 54 -5.60 -22.97 -4.82
C THR A 54 -5.75 -23.31 -6.30
N ALA A 55 -6.05 -24.57 -6.62
CA ALA A 55 -6.24 -25.03 -8.00
C ALA A 55 -7.32 -24.22 -8.75
N ASP A 56 -8.42 -23.87 -8.07
CA ASP A 56 -9.49 -23.04 -8.61
C ASP A 56 -9.02 -21.62 -8.95
N GLY A 57 -8.17 -21.04 -8.10
CA GLY A 57 -7.59 -19.71 -8.34
C GLY A 57 -6.66 -19.69 -9.56
N VAL A 58 -5.86 -20.75 -9.73
CA VAL A 58 -5.00 -20.92 -10.91
C VAL A 58 -5.84 -21.11 -12.18
N MET A 59 -6.94 -21.85 -12.08
CA MET A 59 -7.89 -22.02 -13.18
C MET A 59 -8.55 -20.69 -13.56
N LEU A 60 -8.99 -19.91 -12.57
CA LEU A 60 -9.54 -18.57 -12.78
C LEU A 60 -8.53 -17.64 -13.46
N LEU A 61 -7.27 -17.64 -13.03
CA LEU A 61 -6.18 -16.87 -13.66
C LEU A 61 -5.98 -17.21 -15.14
N LYS A 62 -6.19 -18.47 -15.54
CA LYS A 62 -6.10 -18.89 -16.94
C LYS A 62 -7.33 -18.53 -17.77
N VAL A 63 -8.52 -18.59 -17.18
CA VAL A 63 -9.79 -18.43 -17.90
C VAL A 63 -10.22 -16.95 -17.97
N ALA A 64 -9.91 -16.15 -16.95
CA ALA A 64 -10.29 -14.73 -16.90
C ALA A 64 -9.82 -13.92 -18.13
N PRO A 65 -8.59 -14.08 -18.66
CA PRO A 65 -8.17 -13.39 -19.88
C PRO A 65 -9.02 -13.78 -21.09
N ILE A 66 -9.37 -15.06 -21.22
CA ILE A 66 -10.19 -15.58 -22.34
C ILE A 66 -11.57 -14.93 -22.29
N ILE A 67 -12.23 -14.94 -21.13
CA ILE A 67 -13.52 -14.27 -20.92
C ILE A 67 -13.40 -12.77 -21.24
N GLY A 68 -12.30 -12.14 -20.81
CA GLY A 68 -12.01 -10.73 -21.11
C GLY A 68 -11.95 -10.46 -22.61
N THR A 69 -11.25 -11.28 -23.39
CA THR A 69 -11.17 -11.12 -24.86
C THR A 69 -12.52 -11.29 -25.54
N VAL A 70 -13.32 -12.26 -25.09
CA VAL A 70 -14.65 -12.51 -25.63
C VAL A 70 -15.58 -11.34 -25.33
N ALA A 71 -15.60 -10.85 -24.08
CA ALA A 71 -16.38 -9.68 -23.70
C ALA A 71 -15.96 -8.43 -24.49
N TRP A 72 -14.65 -8.24 -24.68
CA TRP A 72 -14.13 -7.14 -25.49
C TRP A 72 -14.57 -7.22 -26.94
N ALA A 73 -14.55 -8.41 -27.55
CA ALA A 73 -15.02 -8.62 -28.91
C ALA A 73 -16.52 -8.29 -29.05
N PHE A 74 -17.35 -8.66 -28.06
CA PHE A 74 -18.76 -8.29 -28.04
C PHE A 74 -18.97 -6.78 -27.92
N ILE A 75 -18.20 -6.10 -27.06
CA ILE A 75 -18.25 -4.63 -26.95
C ILE A 75 -17.86 -3.99 -28.28
N GLN A 76 -16.79 -4.48 -28.92
CA GLN A 76 -16.35 -3.98 -30.21
C GLN A 76 -17.42 -4.20 -31.29
N ALA A 77 -18.04 -5.38 -31.34
CA ALA A 77 -19.13 -5.64 -32.26
C ALA A 77 -20.31 -4.68 -32.00
N PHE A 78 -20.69 -4.45 -30.74
CA PHE A 78 -21.79 -3.54 -30.40
C PHE A 78 -21.51 -2.07 -30.74
N LEU A 79 -20.26 -1.62 -30.64
CA LEU A 79 -19.90 -0.22 -30.89
C LEU A 79 -19.63 0.10 -32.38
N PHE A 80 -19.23 -0.90 -33.17
CA PHE A 80 -18.78 -0.71 -34.55
C PHE A 80 -19.66 -1.39 -35.60
N LEU A 81 -20.66 -2.17 -35.20
CA LEU A 81 -21.70 -2.75 -36.06
C LEU A 81 -23.01 -1.97 -35.88
#